data_AF-A0AAE0GLZ7-F1
#
_entry.id   AF-A0AAE0GLZ7-F1
#
_cell.length_a   1.000
_cell.length_b   1.000
_cell.length_c   1.000
_cell.angle_alpha   90.00
_cell.angle_beta   90.00
_cell.angle_gamma   90.00
#
_symmetry.space_group_name_H-M   'P 1'
#
loop_
_entity.id
_entity.type
_entity.pdbx_description
1 polymer ?
#
loop_
_entity_poly.entity_id
_entity_poly.type
_entity_poly.pdbx_seq_one_letter_code
_entity_poly.pdbx_strand_id
1 'polypeptide(L)'
;MGKKGKTRDHDDPQVGLSKALSWLLRHAAAEQGVPIRPDGFCKVSDILSLQRFRKWNIEDVNCVVLNNAKQRFTLTEEDGIAYIRANQGHTMCEVDEERLLDVVKSPEEIPTCVHGTYRKFWDAIRTEGLCRMQRNHIHFMPGEPRSGEVISGMRSNCDILVYVDVAKAMAAGVRFYRSDNNVILTPGLTERGLLAPEYFLKVVDNNNGDTIFKNKEEIESSESNVSSVSRICQRLPHSSIEQDTRSDVFSSSPSCAKLKGAVLDQSSNCVGVKAAGAVSTAEGTRVIGARGASTSSGTRAKDAGGSWSSRMDGTKDAGATRLADDASQACSSVGTSTFEQEKTVFAVIDFEATCDDQKKIYPQEIIEFPIVFLDASGQPLRDAQGEPLEQSVFVRPTRQPTLSMFCTKLTSIRQHDVDEADTLPQVLEATDRFITQLLHKRGSTTDDIVFVTCGDWDLRTMLPKQCQFESIKYPKYFRRWINVKKPFETLYTQKAGGMENMLKKLNLKLEGTHHRGIDDSRNIAKLLRKLIQDGYHTSKLLQCIQAI
;
A
#
# COMPACT_ATOMS: atom_id res chain seq x y z
N MET A 1 4.95 -0.09 48.42
CA MET A 1 6.03 -0.67 47.57
C MET A 1 5.82 -0.21 46.14
N GLY A 2 6.76 0.54 45.56
CA GLY A 2 6.59 1.13 44.24
C GLY A 2 6.77 0.11 43.11
N LYS A 3 5.85 0.10 42.14
CA LYS A 3 6.06 -0.59 40.86
C LYS A 3 7.17 0.16 40.11
N LYS A 4 8.38 -0.41 40.03
CA LYS A 4 9.44 0.10 39.16
C LYS A 4 8.91 0.15 37.73
N GLY A 5 8.83 1.35 37.16
CA GLY A 5 8.50 1.49 35.74
C GLY A 5 9.60 0.84 34.90
N LYS A 6 9.22 0.18 33.80
CA LYS A 6 10.18 -0.18 32.77
C LYS A 6 10.76 1.13 32.22
N THR A 7 12.04 1.36 32.49
CA THR A 7 12.84 2.35 31.77
C THR A 7 12.71 2.07 30.27
N ARG A 8 12.50 3.12 29.47
CA ARG A 8 12.64 3.00 28.02
C ARG A 8 14.11 2.68 27.76
N ASP A 9 14.41 1.50 27.24
CA ASP A 9 15.77 1.17 26.84
C ASP A 9 16.25 2.22 25.84
N HIS A 10 17.44 2.73 26.13
CA HIS A 10 18.20 3.52 25.18
C HIS A 10 18.59 2.52 24.07
N ASP A 11 17.94 2.62 22.91
CA ASP A 11 18.16 1.73 21.76
C ASP A 11 19.68 1.59 21.53
N ASP A 12 20.20 0.36 21.67
CA ASP A 12 21.65 0.08 21.64
C ASP A 12 22.28 0.77 20.41
N PRO A 13 23.39 1.53 20.56
CA PRO A 13 24.09 2.14 19.45
C PRO A 13 24.28 1.21 18.24
N GLN A 14 24.62 -0.06 18.45
CA GLN A 14 24.79 -1.07 17.40
C GLN A 14 23.46 -1.44 16.73
N VAL A 15 22.34 -1.48 17.47
CA VAL A 15 20.99 -1.66 16.91
C VAL A 15 20.60 -0.47 16.03
N GLY A 16 21.00 0.75 16.42
CA GLY A 16 20.84 1.96 15.59
C GLY A 16 21.60 1.87 14.26
N LEU A 17 22.87 1.47 14.28
CA LEU A 17 23.68 1.25 13.08
C LEU A 17 23.12 0.12 12.21
N SER A 18 22.74 -1.01 12.80
CA SER A 18 22.13 -2.16 12.11
C SER A 18 20.83 -1.79 11.37
N LYS A 19 19.97 -0.95 11.98
CA LYS A 19 18.77 -0.39 11.33
C LYS A 19 19.14 0.53 10.15
N ALA A 20 20.16 1.39 10.30
CA ALA A 20 20.60 2.30 9.25
C ALA A 20 21.22 1.57 8.05
N LEU A 21 22.13 0.62 8.29
CA LEU A 21 22.73 -0.25 7.26
C LEU A 21 21.65 -1.08 6.53
N SER A 22 20.70 -1.67 7.27
CA SER A 22 19.59 -2.42 6.68
C SER A 22 18.75 -1.59 5.71
N TRP A 23 18.53 -0.30 6.01
CA TRP A 23 17.78 0.59 5.12
C TRP A 23 18.62 0.98 3.89
N LEU A 24 19.86 1.42 4.10
CA LEU A 24 20.75 1.87 3.01
C LEU A 24 20.97 0.76 1.99
N LEU A 25 21.48 -0.39 2.44
CA LEU A 25 21.89 -1.50 1.57
C LEU A 25 20.73 -2.14 0.81
N ARG A 26 19.49 -2.01 1.28
CA ARG A 26 18.30 -2.62 0.65
C ARG A 26 17.55 -1.67 -0.27
N HIS A 27 17.56 -0.37 0.02
CA HIS A 27 16.61 0.57 -0.58
C HIS A 27 17.23 1.86 -1.13
N ALA A 28 18.38 2.31 -0.61
CA ALA A 28 18.80 3.70 -0.80
C ALA A 28 20.30 3.89 -1.17
N ALA A 29 21.08 2.83 -1.36
CA ALA A 29 22.51 2.96 -1.69
C ALA A 29 22.73 3.82 -2.95
N ALA A 30 22.06 3.48 -4.06
CA ALA A 30 22.11 4.24 -5.30
C ALA A 30 21.61 5.70 -5.15
N GLU A 31 20.47 5.90 -4.47
CA GLU A 31 19.89 7.24 -4.23
C GLU A 31 20.79 8.13 -3.35
N GLN A 32 21.55 7.55 -2.42
CA GLN A 32 22.50 8.25 -1.56
C GLN A 32 23.89 8.42 -2.20
N GLY A 33 24.05 8.04 -3.47
CA GLY A 33 25.32 8.16 -4.19
C GLY A 33 26.40 7.14 -3.76
N VAL A 34 26.02 6.05 -3.08
CA VAL A 34 26.91 4.94 -2.77
C VAL A 34 26.87 3.94 -3.93
N PRO A 35 28.00 3.70 -4.64
CA PRO A 35 28.04 2.70 -5.69
C PRO A 35 27.75 1.30 -5.14
N ILE A 36 26.70 0.67 -5.65
CA ILE A 36 26.33 -0.71 -5.34
C ILE A 36 26.59 -1.60 -6.55
N ARG A 37 27.23 -2.75 -6.31
CA ARG A 37 27.47 -3.78 -7.33
C ARG A 37 26.18 -4.58 -7.62
N PRO A 38 26.10 -5.28 -8.78
CA PRO A 38 25.00 -6.19 -9.08
C PRO A 38 24.77 -7.30 -8.04
N ASP A 39 25.81 -7.67 -7.30
CA ASP A 39 25.78 -8.66 -6.21
C ASP A 39 25.38 -8.07 -4.83
N GLY A 40 25.00 -6.79 -4.80
CA GLY A 40 24.57 -6.05 -3.61
C GLY A 40 25.73 -5.47 -2.77
N PHE A 41 26.99 -5.73 -3.12
CA PHE A 41 28.12 -5.23 -2.34
C PHE A 41 28.37 -3.73 -2.57
N CYS A 42 28.52 -3.01 -1.46
CA CYS A 42 28.93 -1.61 -1.38
C CYS A 42 30.26 -1.50 -0.62
N LYS A 43 31.14 -0.55 -0.98
CA LYS A 43 32.35 -0.28 -0.20
C LYS A 43 31.98 0.30 1.17
N VAL A 44 32.60 -0.23 2.23
CA VAL A 44 32.37 0.27 3.60
C VAL A 44 32.85 1.72 3.76
N SER A 45 33.96 2.10 3.10
CA SER A 45 34.47 3.48 3.07
C SER A 45 33.43 4.49 2.60
N ASP A 46 32.71 4.13 1.52
CA ASP A 46 31.81 5.04 0.82
C ASP A 46 30.54 5.24 1.67
N ILE A 47 30.07 4.18 2.33
CA ILE A 47 29.00 4.24 3.33
C ILE A 47 29.37 5.13 4.51
N LEU A 48 30.56 4.94 5.10
CA LEU A 48 31.00 5.70 6.28
C LEU A 48 31.24 7.18 5.97
N SER A 49 31.50 7.55 4.71
CA SER A 49 31.62 8.94 4.27
C SER A 49 30.32 9.75 4.38
N LEU A 50 29.17 9.09 4.28
CA LEU A 50 27.84 9.69 4.34
C LEU A 50 27.59 10.34 5.71
N GLN A 51 26.98 11.53 5.72
CA GLN A 51 26.75 12.33 6.93
C GLN A 51 26.05 11.55 8.08
N ARG A 52 25.17 10.60 7.74
CA ARG A 52 24.46 9.74 8.70
C ARG A 52 25.36 8.70 9.39
N PHE A 53 26.47 8.32 8.75
CA PHE A 53 27.36 7.25 9.18
C PHE A 53 28.71 7.73 9.71
N ARG A 54 29.12 8.99 9.46
CA ARG A 54 30.39 9.61 9.91
C ARG A 54 30.80 9.45 11.37
N LYS A 55 29.88 9.08 12.26
CA LYS A 55 30.15 8.84 13.69
C LYS A 55 30.55 7.39 14.02
N TRP A 56 30.57 6.52 13.01
CA TRP A 56 30.92 5.11 13.12
C TRP A 56 32.20 4.82 12.34
N ASN A 57 32.92 3.77 12.73
CA ASN A 57 34.10 3.27 12.04
C ASN A 57 33.85 1.87 11.44
N ILE A 58 34.90 1.23 10.92
CA ILE A 58 34.79 -0.11 10.34
C ILE A 58 34.65 -1.19 11.42
N GLU A 59 35.21 -0.98 12.60
CA GLU A 59 35.08 -1.85 13.76
C GLU A 59 33.62 -1.93 14.24
N ASP A 60 32.88 -0.81 14.24
CA ASP A 60 31.44 -0.76 14.54
C ASP A 60 30.63 -1.58 13.52
N VAL A 61 30.98 -1.48 12.23
CA VAL A 61 30.36 -2.27 11.15
C VAL A 61 30.66 -3.76 11.36
N ASN A 62 31.91 -4.12 11.64
CA ASN A 62 32.32 -5.49 11.94
C ASN A 62 31.55 -6.05 13.16
N CYS A 63 31.43 -5.28 14.24
CA CYS A 63 30.61 -5.64 15.40
C CYS A 63 29.14 -5.85 15.04
N VAL A 64 28.54 -4.97 14.22
CA VAL A 64 27.14 -5.09 13.78
C VAL A 64 26.89 -6.30 12.86
N VAL A 65 27.89 -6.73 12.09
CA VAL A 65 27.83 -7.95 11.26
C VAL A 65 27.99 -9.20 12.15
N LEU A 66 29.03 -9.24 12.99
CA LEU A 66 29.33 -10.39 13.86
C LEU A 66 28.25 -10.63 14.92
N ASN A 67 27.76 -9.57 15.58
CA ASN A 67 26.74 -9.67 16.62
C ASN A 67 25.31 -9.69 16.05
N ASN A 68 25.14 -9.86 14.73
CA ASN A 68 23.82 -9.87 14.11
C ASN A 68 23.10 -11.20 14.34
N ALA A 69 22.28 -11.29 15.38
CA ALA A 69 21.45 -12.45 15.65
C ALA A 69 20.48 -12.84 14.50
N LYS A 70 20.29 -11.97 13.50
CA LYS A 70 19.50 -12.23 12.28
C LYS A 70 20.34 -12.36 11.00
N GLN A 71 21.67 -12.42 11.11
CA GLN A 71 22.64 -12.56 10.02
C GLN A 71 22.24 -11.75 8.76
N ARG A 72 21.94 -10.46 8.97
CA ARG A 72 21.33 -9.59 7.94
C ARG A 72 22.28 -9.18 6.81
N PHE A 73 23.58 -9.34 7.04
CA PHE A 73 24.65 -8.77 6.25
C PHE A 73 25.75 -9.81 6.03
N THR A 74 26.40 -9.69 4.89
CA THR A 74 27.66 -10.38 4.58
C THR A 74 28.70 -9.29 4.34
N LEU A 75 29.84 -9.45 4.99
CA LEU A 75 31.01 -8.60 4.86
C LEU A 75 32.11 -9.43 4.21
N THR A 76 32.81 -8.86 3.24
CA THR A 76 33.97 -9.47 2.56
C THR A 76 35.07 -8.44 2.40
N GLU A 77 36.28 -8.90 2.10
CA GLU A 77 37.43 -8.07 1.76
C GLU A 77 37.98 -8.50 0.41
N GLU A 78 38.13 -7.55 -0.51
CA GLU A 78 38.71 -7.76 -1.84
C GLU A 78 39.83 -6.72 -2.03
N ASP A 79 41.06 -7.16 -2.33
CA ASP A 79 42.25 -6.32 -2.51
C ASP A 79 42.51 -5.31 -1.35
N GLY A 80 42.23 -5.71 -0.11
CA GLY A 80 42.36 -4.85 1.09
C GLY A 80 41.24 -3.83 1.27
N ILE A 81 40.17 -3.92 0.47
CA ILE A 81 38.98 -3.05 0.55
C ILE A 81 37.82 -3.86 1.12
N ALA A 82 37.24 -3.39 2.22
CA ALA A 82 36.06 -4.00 2.82
C ALA A 82 34.77 -3.64 2.07
N TYR A 83 33.96 -4.65 1.77
CA TYR A 83 32.65 -4.54 1.13
C TYR A 83 31.57 -5.20 1.99
N ILE A 84 30.40 -4.56 2.07
CA ILE A 84 29.22 -5.07 2.79
C ILE A 84 27.99 -5.10 1.88
N ARG A 85 27.17 -6.16 2.03
CA ARG A 85 25.84 -6.28 1.40
C ARG A 85 24.78 -6.67 2.43
N ALA A 86 23.51 -6.50 2.08
CA ALA A 86 22.42 -7.19 2.76
C ALA A 86 22.22 -8.58 2.15
N ASN A 87 21.79 -9.57 2.94
CA ASN A 87 21.70 -10.95 2.45
C ASN A 87 20.37 -11.26 1.75
N GLN A 88 19.37 -10.39 1.87
CA GLN A 88 18.05 -10.51 1.25
C GLN A 88 17.24 -9.21 1.37
N GLY A 89 16.24 -9.04 0.50
CA GLY A 89 15.21 -8.00 0.61
C GLY A 89 15.62 -6.67 0.01
N HIS A 90 16.36 -6.69 -1.09
CA HIS A 90 16.69 -5.52 -1.90
C HIS A 90 15.45 -5.04 -2.68
N THR A 91 15.41 -3.75 -3.04
CA THR A 91 14.37 -3.18 -3.91
C THR A 91 14.92 -2.23 -4.98
N MET A 92 16.24 -2.04 -5.03
CA MET A 92 16.95 -1.24 -6.02
C MET A 92 17.12 -2.05 -7.31
N CYS A 93 17.05 -1.40 -8.47
CA CYS A 93 17.14 -2.09 -9.77
C CYS A 93 18.57 -2.46 -10.18
N GLU A 94 19.55 -1.88 -9.51
CA GLU A 94 20.98 -2.10 -9.68
C GLU A 94 21.43 -3.45 -9.11
N VAL A 95 20.65 -4.07 -8.23
CA VAL A 95 20.95 -5.35 -7.57
C VAL A 95 20.14 -6.47 -8.21
N ASP A 96 20.82 -7.48 -8.73
CA ASP A 96 20.19 -8.66 -9.33
C ASP A 96 19.83 -9.67 -8.23
N GLU A 97 18.72 -9.41 -7.51
CA GLU A 97 18.37 -10.20 -6.33
C GLU A 97 18.15 -11.70 -6.63
N GLU A 98 17.66 -12.10 -7.80
CA GLU A 98 17.53 -13.53 -8.15
C GLU A 98 18.90 -14.22 -8.29
N ARG A 99 19.98 -13.51 -8.66
CA ARG A 99 21.35 -14.05 -8.65
C ARG A 99 21.96 -14.21 -7.26
N LEU A 100 21.35 -13.65 -6.22
CA LEU A 100 21.85 -13.73 -4.84
C LEU A 100 21.20 -14.83 -4.01
N LEU A 101 20.34 -15.63 -4.63
CA LEU A 101 19.52 -16.62 -3.95
C LEU A 101 19.64 -17.96 -4.66
N ASP A 102 19.88 -19.02 -3.90
CA ASP A 102 19.91 -20.38 -4.42
C ASP A 102 18.48 -20.83 -4.75
N VAL A 103 18.26 -21.28 -5.98
CA VAL A 103 16.97 -21.84 -6.41
C VAL A 103 16.74 -23.18 -5.72
N VAL A 104 15.63 -23.30 -4.99
CA VAL A 104 15.17 -24.57 -4.42
C VAL A 104 14.63 -25.44 -5.56
N LYS A 105 15.20 -26.63 -5.74
CA LYS A 105 14.90 -27.52 -6.88
C LYS A 105 13.84 -28.54 -6.55
N SER A 106 13.73 -28.97 -5.29
CA SER A 106 12.69 -29.90 -4.85
C SER A 106 12.12 -29.58 -3.46
N PRO A 107 10.86 -30.00 -3.15
CA PRO A 107 10.23 -29.73 -1.85
C PRO A 107 10.99 -30.33 -0.66
N GLU A 108 11.71 -31.42 -0.86
CA GLU A 108 12.48 -32.14 0.17
C GLU A 108 13.66 -31.31 0.70
N GLU A 109 14.12 -30.29 -0.03
CA GLU A 109 15.13 -29.34 0.45
C GLU A 109 14.60 -28.38 1.53
N ILE A 110 13.29 -28.18 1.60
CA ILE A 110 12.60 -27.27 2.53
C ILE A 110 11.31 -27.93 3.08
N PRO A 111 11.42 -29.05 3.83
CA PRO A 111 10.27 -29.85 4.30
C PRO A 111 9.38 -29.11 5.31
N THR A 112 9.75 -27.90 5.73
CA THR A 112 8.96 -27.05 6.61
C THR A 112 9.23 -25.60 6.23
N CYS A 113 8.19 -24.86 5.85
CA CYS A 113 8.26 -23.50 5.34
C CYS A 113 7.21 -22.65 6.08
N VAL A 114 7.65 -21.79 7.01
CA VAL A 114 6.76 -21.11 7.99
C VAL A 114 6.83 -19.59 7.89
N HIS A 115 5.67 -18.93 7.85
CA HIS A 115 5.54 -17.48 7.91
C HIS A 115 4.96 -17.01 9.24
N GLY A 116 5.74 -16.23 10.01
CA GLY A 116 5.28 -15.61 11.25
C GLY A 116 4.62 -14.25 11.03
N THR A 117 3.34 -14.12 11.39
CA THR A 117 2.51 -12.91 11.24
C THR A 117 1.77 -12.53 12.53
N TYR A 118 0.90 -11.52 12.47
CA TYR A 118 0.07 -11.11 13.62
C TYR A 118 -1.40 -11.52 13.47
N ARG A 119 -2.07 -11.87 14.57
CA ARG A 119 -3.47 -12.33 14.64
C ARG A 119 -4.45 -11.34 14.04
N LYS A 120 -4.21 -10.04 14.20
CA LYS A 120 -4.98 -8.96 13.56
C LYS A 120 -4.93 -8.93 12.02
N PHE A 121 -4.00 -9.67 11.40
CA PHE A 121 -3.89 -9.82 9.95
C PHE A 121 -4.42 -11.17 9.45
N TRP A 122 -4.81 -12.07 10.35
CA TRP A 122 -5.29 -13.41 9.99
C TRP A 122 -6.54 -13.37 9.11
N ASP A 123 -7.50 -12.49 9.38
CA ASP A 123 -8.72 -12.40 8.56
C ASP A 123 -8.48 -11.99 7.11
N ALA A 124 -7.46 -11.15 6.85
CA ALA A 124 -7.02 -10.85 5.49
C ALA A 124 -6.21 -12.02 4.90
N ILE A 125 -5.29 -12.61 5.66
CA ILE A 125 -4.44 -13.70 5.16
C ILE A 125 -5.24 -14.97 4.83
N ARG A 126 -6.31 -15.28 5.57
CA ARG A 126 -7.18 -16.44 5.30
C ARG A 126 -8.12 -16.25 4.12
N THR A 127 -8.27 -15.03 3.61
CA THR A 127 -9.16 -14.70 2.48
C THR A 127 -8.37 -14.35 1.21
N GLU A 128 -7.30 -13.55 1.33
CA GLU A 128 -6.47 -13.07 0.22
C GLU A 128 -5.17 -13.88 0.02
N GLY A 129 -4.70 -14.58 1.06
CA GLY A 129 -3.39 -15.27 1.07
C GLY A 129 -2.25 -14.43 1.66
N LEU A 130 -1.03 -14.95 1.56
CA LEU A 130 0.19 -14.22 1.92
C LEU A 130 0.64 -13.36 0.75
N CYS A 131 1.07 -12.12 1.00
CA CYS A 131 1.45 -11.16 -0.04
C CYS A 131 2.85 -10.60 0.20
N ARG A 132 3.67 -10.47 -0.86
CA ARG A 132 4.97 -9.77 -0.79
C ARG A 132 4.83 -8.26 -0.53
N MET A 133 3.64 -7.71 -0.78
CA MET A 133 3.33 -6.28 -0.70
C MET A 133 4.28 -5.45 -1.57
N GLN A 134 4.99 -4.47 -1.00
CA GLN A 134 5.98 -3.64 -1.70
C GLN A 134 7.37 -4.32 -1.83
N ARG A 135 7.55 -5.55 -1.32
CA ARG A 135 8.81 -6.30 -1.43
C ARG A 135 8.82 -7.16 -2.70
N ASN A 136 9.99 -7.66 -3.06
CA ASN A 136 10.15 -8.65 -4.12
C ASN A 136 9.67 -10.05 -3.69
N HIS A 137 9.79 -10.38 -2.39
CA HIS A 137 9.57 -11.74 -1.89
C HIS A 137 8.73 -11.79 -0.59
N ILE A 138 7.88 -12.81 -0.47
CA ILE A 138 7.37 -13.30 0.82
C ILE A 138 8.52 -14.07 1.49
N HIS A 139 8.71 -13.85 2.79
CA HIS A 139 9.78 -14.47 3.56
C HIS A 139 9.22 -15.58 4.46
N PHE A 140 9.92 -16.70 4.52
CA PHE A 140 9.62 -17.84 5.36
C PHE A 140 10.88 -18.32 6.09
N MET A 141 10.65 -19.03 7.17
CA MET A 141 11.67 -19.71 7.96
C MET A 141 11.67 -21.20 7.60
N PRO A 142 12.85 -21.83 7.43
CA PRO A 142 12.95 -23.28 7.35
C PRO A 142 12.83 -23.90 8.76
N GLY A 143 12.07 -24.99 8.88
CA GLY A 143 11.93 -25.74 10.13
C GLY A 143 10.84 -25.25 11.09
N GLU A 144 10.72 -25.91 12.23
CA GLU A 144 9.76 -25.58 13.30
C GLU A 144 10.32 -24.48 14.23
N PRO A 145 9.54 -23.44 14.59
CA PRO A 145 10.02 -22.34 15.41
C PRO A 145 10.22 -22.78 16.86
N ARG A 146 11.44 -22.61 17.37
CA ARG A 146 11.78 -22.89 18.78
C ARG A 146 11.55 -21.66 19.64
N SER A 147 10.96 -21.87 20.83
CA SER A 147 10.70 -20.78 21.78
C SER A 147 12.01 -20.13 22.24
N GLY A 148 12.10 -18.81 22.11
CA GLY A 148 13.23 -18.00 22.57
C GLY A 148 14.34 -17.73 21.55
N GLU A 149 14.37 -18.41 20.40
CA GLU A 149 15.41 -18.19 19.38
C GLU A 149 15.10 -16.97 18.48
N VAL A 150 16.13 -16.18 18.14
CA VAL A 150 15.99 -15.06 17.20
C VAL A 150 16.14 -15.59 15.78
N ILE A 151 15.04 -16.02 15.18
CA ILE A 151 15.11 -16.67 13.87
C ILE A 151 15.06 -15.65 12.72
N SER A 152 15.90 -15.87 11.71
CA SER A 152 15.92 -15.12 10.44
C SER A 152 14.64 -15.37 9.64
N GLY A 153 14.22 -14.40 8.82
CA GLY A 153 12.95 -14.47 8.07
C GLY A 153 11.69 -14.18 8.91
N MET A 154 11.71 -14.46 10.21
CA MET A 154 10.56 -14.31 11.11
C MET A 154 10.59 -13.03 11.97
N ARG A 155 9.41 -12.57 12.40
CA ARG A 155 9.25 -11.53 13.44
C ARG A 155 9.30 -12.18 14.82
N SER A 156 10.11 -11.67 15.73
CA SER A 156 10.28 -12.26 17.09
C SER A 156 9.05 -12.12 18.00
N ASN A 157 8.00 -11.43 17.57
CA ASN A 157 6.76 -11.24 18.31
C ASN A 157 5.51 -11.65 17.50
N CYS A 158 5.63 -12.52 16.49
CA CYS A 158 4.48 -13.10 15.83
C CYS A 158 3.67 -13.98 16.81
N ASP A 159 2.35 -13.87 16.74
CA ASP A 159 1.38 -14.69 17.48
C ASP A 159 0.66 -15.69 16.54
N ILE A 160 0.92 -15.65 15.23
CA ILE A 160 0.40 -16.60 14.22
C ILE A 160 1.54 -17.15 13.38
N LEU A 161 1.52 -18.46 13.13
CA LEU A 161 2.42 -19.17 12.22
C LEU A 161 1.61 -19.81 11.08
N VAL A 162 1.92 -19.46 9.84
CA VAL A 162 1.32 -20.05 8.63
C VAL A 162 2.33 -21.03 8.02
N TYR A 163 1.98 -22.30 7.94
CA TYR A 163 2.79 -23.35 7.32
C TYR A 163 2.37 -23.52 5.87
N VAL A 164 3.33 -23.52 4.96
CA VAL A 164 3.09 -23.68 3.52
C VAL A 164 3.33 -25.13 3.11
N ASP A 165 2.41 -25.67 2.32
CA ASP A 165 2.61 -26.88 1.55
C ASP A 165 3.49 -26.54 0.33
N VAL A 166 4.80 -26.78 0.48
CA VAL A 166 5.79 -26.51 -0.57
C VAL A 166 5.57 -27.39 -1.79
N ALA A 167 5.20 -28.66 -1.61
CA ALA A 167 5.03 -29.60 -2.71
C ALA A 167 3.88 -29.17 -3.62
N LYS A 168 2.72 -28.84 -3.02
CA LYS A 168 1.56 -28.32 -3.75
C LYS A 168 1.84 -26.96 -4.41
N ALA A 169 2.56 -26.07 -3.71
CA ALA A 169 2.94 -24.77 -4.25
C ALA A 169 3.92 -24.89 -5.45
N MET A 170 4.97 -25.70 -5.34
CA MET A 170 5.94 -25.92 -6.43
C MET A 170 5.29 -26.62 -7.62
N ALA A 171 4.40 -27.59 -7.40
CA ALA A 171 3.62 -28.23 -8.47
C ALA A 171 2.71 -27.23 -9.23
N ALA A 172 2.22 -26.19 -8.55
CA ALA A 172 1.49 -25.08 -9.16
C ALA A 172 2.40 -24.00 -9.81
N GLY A 173 3.72 -24.18 -9.82
CA GLY A 173 4.68 -23.26 -10.43
C GLY A 173 5.24 -22.17 -9.51
N VAL A 174 4.99 -22.23 -8.20
CA VAL A 174 5.59 -21.29 -7.24
C VAL A 174 7.09 -21.54 -7.12
N ARG A 175 7.90 -20.56 -7.55
CA ARG A 175 9.36 -20.60 -7.37
C ARG A 175 9.72 -20.34 -5.90
N PHE A 176 10.61 -21.15 -5.34
CA PHE A 176 11.20 -20.92 -4.02
C PHE A 176 12.72 -20.75 -4.14
N TYR A 177 13.27 -19.92 -3.26
CA TYR A 177 14.69 -19.65 -3.18
C TYR A 177 15.16 -19.66 -1.71
N ARG A 178 16.46 -19.84 -1.50
CA ARG A 178 17.14 -19.76 -0.19
C ARG A 178 18.23 -18.70 -0.26
N SER A 179 18.28 -17.80 0.73
CA SER A 179 19.38 -16.82 0.89
C SER A 179 20.52 -17.38 1.75
N ASP A 180 21.70 -16.73 1.74
CA ASP A 180 22.87 -17.04 2.59
C ASP A 180 22.52 -17.31 4.07
N ASN A 181 21.56 -16.56 4.62
CA ASN A 181 21.09 -16.68 6.01
C ASN A 181 19.90 -17.65 6.18
N ASN A 182 19.78 -18.62 5.26
CA ASN A 182 18.77 -19.68 5.20
C ASN A 182 17.30 -19.22 5.16
N VAL A 183 17.02 -17.94 4.89
CA VAL A 183 15.64 -17.47 4.74
C VAL A 183 15.08 -17.98 3.41
N ILE A 184 13.90 -18.60 3.48
CA ILE A 184 13.20 -19.11 2.30
C ILE A 184 12.34 -17.99 1.73
N LEU A 185 12.35 -17.85 0.41
CA LEU A 185 11.82 -16.70 -0.32
C LEU A 185 10.96 -17.18 -1.49
N THR A 186 9.81 -16.54 -1.74
CA THR A 186 9.06 -16.71 -2.98
C THR A 186 8.53 -15.36 -3.49
N PRO A 187 8.55 -15.10 -4.82
CA PRO A 187 7.85 -13.95 -5.38
C PRO A 187 6.32 -14.10 -5.30
N GLY A 188 5.81 -15.30 -4.99
CA GLY A 188 4.39 -15.64 -5.13
C GLY A 188 4.05 -16.08 -6.56
N LEU A 189 2.78 -16.45 -6.80
CA LEU A 189 2.33 -16.98 -8.09
C LEU A 189 1.76 -15.90 -9.03
N THR A 190 1.23 -14.82 -8.47
CA THR A 190 0.59 -13.73 -9.24
C THR A 190 1.51 -12.52 -9.40
N GLU A 191 1.19 -11.60 -10.31
CA GLU A 191 1.91 -10.32 -10.44
C GLU A 191 1.95 -9.52 -9.13
N ARG A 192 0.86 -9.59 -8.34
CA ARG A 192 0.75 -9.01 -6.99
C ARG A 192 1.60 -9.73 -5.94
N GLY A 193 2.22 -10.85 -6.31
CA GLY A 193 3.04 -11.72 -5.46
C GLY A 193 2.28 -12.30 -4.29
N LEU A 194 1.15 -12.93 -4.62
CA LEU A 194 0.31 -13.65 -3.67
C LEU A 194 0.66 -15.15 -3.66
N LEU A 195 0.60 -15.74 -2.47
CA LEU A 195 0.53 -17.17 -2.23
C LEU A 195 -0.83 -17.45 -1.57
N ALA A 196 -1.75 -18.06 -2.32
CA ALA A 196 -3.14 -18.25 -1.93
C ALA A 196 -3.32 -19.20 -0.72
N PRO A 197 -4.42 -19.10 0.04
CA PRO A 197 -4.65 -19.94 1.23
C PRO A 197 -4.73 -21.46 0.95
N GLU A 198 -5.00 -21.86 -0.29
CA GLU A 198 -5.01 -23.26 -0.74
C GLU A 198 -3.65 -23.97 -0.61
N TYR A 199 -2.56 -23.19 -0.56
CA TYR A 199 -1.18 -23.67 -0.33
C TYR A 199 -0.79 -23.64 1.16
N PHE A 200 -1.70 -23.31 2.07
CA PHE A 200 -1.42 -23.40 3.51
C PHE A 200 -1.72 -24.82 3.98
N LEU A 201 -0.75 -25.48 4.61
CA LEU A 201 -0.91 -26.80 5.23
C LEU A 201 -1.72 -26.68 6.53
N LYS A 202 -1.25 -25.83 7.43
CA LYS A 202 -1.85 -25.51 8.73
C LYS A 202 -1.52 -24.07 9.14
N VAL A 203 -2.34 -23.50 10.00
CA VAL A 203 -2.06 -22.23 10.69
C VAL A 203 -2.31 -22.42 12.17
N VAL A 204 -1.33 -22.03 13.00
CA VAL A 204 -1.39 -22.20 14.45
C VAL A 204 -1.18 -20.87 15.18
N ASP A 205 -1.73 -20.76 16.39
CA ASP A 205 -1.38 -19.68 17.31
C ASP A 205 -0.03 -19.99 17.96
N ASN A 206 0.92 -19.04 17.90
CA ASN A 206 2.27 -19.22 18.39
C ASN A 206 2.37 -19.20 19.93
N ASN A 207 1.33 -18.74 20.64
CA ASN A 207 1.36 -18.62 22.10
C ASN A 207 0.92 -19.90 22.80
N ASN A 208 0.03 -20.70 22.20
CA ASN A 208 -0.53 -21.91 22.80
C ASN A 208 -0.47 -23.16 21.91
N GLY A 209 -0.13 -23.03 20.63
CA GLY A 209 -0.02 -24.14 19.68
C GLY A 209 -1.34 -24.56 19.01
N ASP A 210 -2.46 -23.89 19.32
CA ASP A 210 -3.78 -24.26 18.77
C ASP A 210 -3.81 -24.12 17.25
N THR A 211 -4.32 -25.14 16.56
CA THR A 211 -4.55 -25.09 15.11
C THR A 211 -5.81 -24.29 14.80
N ILE A 212 -5.61 -23.12 14.19
CA ILE A 212 -6.66 -22.16 13.79
C ILE A 212 -7.26 -22.56 12.43
N PHE A 213 -6.44 -23.16 11.57
CA PHE A 213 -6.82 -23.63 10.24
C PHE A 213 -5.97 -24.85 9.88
N LYS A 214 -6.59 -25.85 9.26
CA LYS A 214 -5.91 -26.96 8.60
C LYS A 214 -6.60 -27.18 7.26
N ASN A 215 -5.82 -27.42 6.19
CA ASN A 215 -6.41 -27.76 4.91
C ASN A 215 -7.01 -29.19 4.95
N LYS A 216 -8.14 -29.40 4.28
CA LYS A 216 -8.99 -30.60 4.47
C LYS A 216 -8.56 -31.83 3.66
N GLU A 217 -7.54 -31.72 2.81
CA GLU A 217 -7.10 -32.80 1.92
C GLU A 217 -6.40 -33.97 2.66
N GLU A 218 -6.09 -33.84 3.96
CA GLU A 218 -5.66 -34.96 4.83
C GLU A 218 -6.82 -35.58 5.63
N ILE A 219 -7.81 -36.19 4.96
CA ILE A 219 -8.83 -37.03 5.63
C ILE A 219 -8.89 -38.47 5.06
N GLU A 220 -8.42 -38.73 3.85
CA GLU A 220 -8.61 -40.05 3.19
C GLU A 220 -7.39 -41.00 3.19
N SER A 221 -6.34 -40.75 3.98
CA SER A 221 -5.14 -41.62 4.00
C SER A 221 -4.69 -42.14 5.37
N SER A 222 -5.46 -41.95 6.45
CA SER A 222 -5.07 -42.42 7.80
C SER A 222 -6.15 -43.08 8.66
N GLU A 223 -7.42 -43.14 8.23
CA GLU A 223 -8.51 -43.75 9.00
C GLU A 223 -9.15 -44.98 8.31
N SER A 224 -8.31 -45.97 7.97
CA SER A 224 -8.81 -47.28 7.54
C SER A 224 -7.93 -48.46 8.00
N ASN A 225 -7.62 -48.55 9.30
CA ASN A 225 -7.19 -49.83 9.91
C ASN A 225 -7.26 -49.88 11.46
N VAL A 226 -8.40 -49.50 12.06
CA VAL A 226 -8.70 -49.88 13.46
C VAL A 226 -10.17 -50.28 13.62
N SER A 227 -10.50 -51.54 13.29
CA SER A 227 -11.19 -52.47 14.21
C SER A 227 -11.43 -53.81 13.53
N SER A 228 -11.52 -54.88 14.34
CA SER A 228 -11.61 -56.29 13.91
C SER A 228 -10.28 -56.84 13.36
N VAL A 229 -9.73 -57.98 13.80
CA VAL A 229 -10.32 -59.09 14.57
C VAL A 229 -9.37 -59.51 15.70
N SER A 230 -9.95 -60.00 16.80
CA SER A 230 -9.22 -60.61 17.91
C SER A 230 -8.74 -62.04 17.59
N ARG A 231 -7.47 -62.35 17.93
CA ARG A 231 -7.03 -63.55 18.69
C ARG A 231 -5.52 -63.80 18.54
N ILE A 232 -4.91 -64.17 19.67
CA ILE A 232 -3.58 -64.77 19.76
C ILE A 232 -3.64 -66.19 19.18
N CYS A 233 -2.70 -66.56 18.29
CA CYS A 233 -2.03 -67.88 18.31
C CYS A 233 -0.85 -68.01 17.34
N GLN A 234 0.36 -67.97 17.93
CA GLN A 234 1.53 -68.84 17.69
C GLN A 234 1.90 -69.44 16.31
N ARG A 235 3.16 -69.15 15.92
CA ARG A 235 4.19 -70.04 15.30
C ARG A 235 4.10 -70.48 13.81
N LEU A 236 5.01 -69.90 12.99
CA LEU A 236 6.10 -70.54 12.19
C LEU A 236 5.80 -71.72 11.20
N PRO A 237 6.66 -72.01 10.18
CA PRO A 237 7.50 -71.13 9.33
C PRO A 237 7.66 -71.59 7.83
N HIS A 238 8.50 -70.86 7.07
CA HIS A 238 9.32 -71.28 5.91
C HIS A 238 8.72 -71.72 4.54
N SER A 239 8.99 -70.90 3.51
CA SER A 239 9.76 -71.21 2.26
C SER A 239 9.83 -69.90 1.44
N SER A 240 10.89 -69.41 0.76
CA SER A 240 12.02 -69.95 -0.04
C SER A 240 11.83 -69.53 -1.52
N ILE A 241 12.93 -69.17 -2.22
CA ILE A 241 13.07 -69.04 -3.71
C ILE A 241 12.45 -67.77 -4.34
N GLU A 242 13.00 -67.06 -5.35
CA GLU A 242 14.38 -66.85 -5.90
C GLU A 242 14.35 -65.55 -6.76
N GLN A 243 15.54 -65.05 -7.17
CA GLN A 243 15.97 -64.46 -8.47
C GLN A 243 14.92 -63.81 -9.44
N ASP A 244 15.24 -62.82 -10.31
CA ASP A 244 16.49 -62.65 -11.04
C ASP A 244 16.75 -61.23 -11.64
N THR A 245 18.00 -61.10 -12.08
CA THR A 245 18.84 -60.06 -12.73
C THR A 245 18.35 -59.06 -13.82
N ARG A 246 19.15 -57.96 -13.94
CA ARG A 246 19.72 -57.32 -15.18
C ARG A 246 18.80 -56.65 -16.24
N SER A 247 19.27 -55.79 -17.16
CA SER A 247 20.40 -54.81 -17.21
C SER A 247 20.28 -53.90 -18.46
N ASP A 248 21.21 -52.94 -18.60
CA ASP A 248 21.74 -52.37 -19.87
C ASP A 248 20.99 -51.25 -20.64
N VAL A 249 21.60 -50.58 -21.67
CA VAL A 249 22.64 -49.50 -21.70
C VAL A 249 22.37 -48.68 -23.02
N PHE A 250 23.04 -47.52 -23.22
CA PHE A 250 23.22 -46.74 -24.49
C PHE A 250 21.98 -45.94 -25.01
N SER A 251 22.08 -44.81 -25.74
CA SER A 251 23.15 -43.79 -25.92
C SER A 251 22.72 -42.63 -26.86
N SER A 252 23.64 -41.67 -27.05
CA SER A 252 23.85 -40.85 -28.26
C SER A 252 23.14 -39.48 -28.42
N SER A 253 23.95 -38.48 -28.80
CA SER A 253 23.57 -37.19 -29.39
C SER A 253 23.78 -37.25 -30.92
N PRO A 254 23.36 -36.25 -31.73
CA PRO A 254 24.31 -35.15 -32.03
C PRO A 254 23.74 -33.75 -32.38
N SER A 255 24.55 -32.74 -32.04
CA SER A 255 24.87 -31.47 -32.74
C SER A 255 24.10 -31.00 -33.99
N CYS A 256 23.75 -29.70 -34.02
CA CYS A 256 24.10 -28.81 -35.15
C CYS A 256 24.28 -27.34 -34.67
N ALA A 257 24.86 -26.45 -35.51
CA ALA A 257 25.56 -25.25 -35.03
C ALA A 257 25.23 -23.91 -35.74
N LYS A 258 25.49 -22.81 -34.99
CA LYS A 258 25.96 -21.45 -35.37
C LYS A 258 25.51 -20.81 -36.69
N LEU A 259 25.12 -19.53 -36.59
CA LEU A 259 25.55 -18.46 -37.51
C LEU A 259 25.79 -17.13 -36.75
N LYS A 260 26.59 -16.22 -37.32
CA LYS A 260 27.06 -14.96 -36.71
C LYS A 260 26.93 -13.79 -37.71
N GLY A 261 26.71 -12.59 -37.18
CA GLY A 261 27.09 -11.31 -37.78
C GLY A 261 25.95 -10.28 -37.89
N ALA A 262 26.20 -8.98 -38.10
CA ALA A 262 27.32 -8.10 -37.69
C ALA A 262 27.03 -6.66 -38.18
N VAL A 263 27.12 -5.67 -37.28
CA VAL A 263 27.48 -4.25 -37.52
C VAL A 263 26.69 -3.41 -38.55
N LEU A 264 26.16 -2.27 -38.11
CA LEU A 264 26.35 -0.99 -38.79
C LEU A 264 26.33 0.17 -37.77
N ASP A 265 27.26 1.10 -37.94
CA ASP A 265 27.44 2.35 -37.18
C ASP A 265 26.97 3.54 -38.03
N GLN A 266 26.33 4.53 -37.41
CA GLN A 266 26.51 5.94 -37.81
C GLN A 266 26.43 6.86 -36.59
N SER A 267 27.44 7.72 -36.47
CA SER A 267 27.51 8.81 -35.51
C SER A 267 27.02 10.12 -36.13
N SER A 268 26.55 11.06 -35.30
CA SER A 268 26.42 12.47 -35.68
C SER A 268 26.55 13.37 -34.45
N ASN A 269 27.49 14.29 -34.54
CA ASN A 269 27.94 15.19 -33.48
C ASN A 269 27.33 16.58 -33.71
N CYS A 270 26.95 17.31 -32.66
CA CYS A 270 26.66 18.75 -32.76
C CYS A 270 27.00 19.47 -31.45
N VAL A 271 27.85 20.49 -31.57
CA VAL A 271 28.29 21.37 -30.49
C VAL A 271 27.44 22.65 -30.50
N GLY A 272 27.21 23.26 -29.33
CA GLY A 272 26.16 24.27 -29.15
C GLY A 272 26.53 25.72 -29.52
N VAL A 273 25.56 26.60 -29.28
CA VAL A 273 25.74 28.07 -29.31
C VAL A 273 25.10 28.67 -28.05
N LYS A 274 25.80 29.60 -27.41
CA LYS A 274 25.26 30.46 -26.33
C LYS A 274 24.47 31.61 -26.92
N ALA A 275 23.35 31.97 -26.30
CA ALA A 275 22.81 33.33 -26.38
C ALA A 275 22.25 33.73 -25.01
N ALA A 276 22.65 34.91 -24.53
CA ALA A 276 22.10 35.54 -23.34
C ALA A 276 21.01 36.53 -23.74
N GLY A 277 20.00 36.70 -22.89
CA GLY A 277 18.97 37.73 -23.02
C GLY A 277 18.38 37.99 -21.63
N ALA A 278 18.45 39.24 -21.18
CA ALA A 278 18.04 39.66 -19.84
C ALA A 278 16.89 40.68 -19.89
N VAL A 279 16.29 40.98 -18.72
CA VAL A 279 15.28 42.03 -18.49
C VAL A 279 13.89 41.63 -19.08
N SER A 280 12.74 41.86 -18.44
CA SER A 280 12.36 42.85 -17.42
C SER A 280 11.56 42.32 -16.22
N THR A 281 11.73 43.02 -15.10
CA THR A 281 10.87 43.02 -13.91
C THR A 281 9.47 43.58 -14.16
N ALA A 282 8.46 43.07 -13.46
CA ALA A 282 7.22 43.79 -13.18
C ALA A 282 6.71 43.40 -11.77
N GLU A 283 6.59 44.37 -10.88
CA GLU A 283 6.06 44.19 -9.52
C GLU A 283 4.52 44.16 -9.53
N GLY A 284 3.91 43.40 -8.61
CA GLY A 284 2.47 43.16 -8.55
C GLY A 284 1.94 43.16 -7.10
N THR A 285 1.95 44.34 -6.51
CA THR A 285 1.48 44.76 -5.17
C THR A 285 0.52 43.84 -4.40
N ARG A 286 0.95 43.54 -3.17
CA ARG A 286 0.20 42.92 -2.06
C ARG A 286 -0.90 43.87 -1.53
N VAL A 287 -2.13 43.42 -1.36
CA VAL A 287 -3.18 44.15 -0.59
C VAL A 287 -3.51 43.40 0.69
N ILE A 288 -3.64 44.17 1.78
CA ILE A 288 -3.84 43.69 3.15
C ILE A 288 -5.24 44.18 3.59
N GLY A 289 -6.14 43.26 3.94
CA GLY A 289 -7.50 43.59 4.41
C GLY A 289 -7.65 43.29 5.90
N ALA A 290 -7.61 44.32 6.75
CA ALA A 290 -7.76 44.15 8.20
C ALA A 290 -9.20 44.35 8.68
N ARG A 291 -9.58 43.52 9.66
CA ARG A 291 -10.60 43.68 10.72
C ARG A 291 -11.59 44.87 10.61
N GLY A 292 -12.88 44.52 10.64
CA GLY A 292 -13.95 45.40 11.14
C GLY A 292 -14.85 44.62 12.10
N ALA A 293 -14.80 44.93 13.40
CA ALA A 293 -15.70 44.38 14.41
C ALA A 293 -16.68 45.47 14.86
N SER A 294 -17.97 45.14 14.97
CA SER A 294 -18.98 46.04 15.57
C SER A 294 -20.00 45.24 16.36
N THR A 295 -20.05 45.52 17.66
CA THR A 295 -20.98 44.95 18.63
C THR A 295 -22.28 45.74 18.73
N SER A 296 -23.43 45.04 18.82
CA SER A 296 -24.64 45.49 19.54
C SER A 296 -25.59 44.29 19.65
N SER A 297 -25.72 43.68 20.82
CA SER A 297 -26.69 44.03 21.88
C SER A 297 -28.15 43.83 21.43
N GLY A 298 -28.72 42.70 21.86
CA GLY A 298 -29.98 42.19 21.33
C GLY A 298 -31.28 42.77 21.89
N THR A 299 -32.35 42.06 21.63
CA THR A 299 -33.54 41.98 22.48
C THR A 299 -34.31 40.71 22.17
N ARG A 300 -35.12 40.27 23.15
CA ARG A 300 -35.83 39.00 23.17
C ARG A 300 -37.32 39.29 23.12
N ALA A 301 -38.03 38.72 22.15
CA ALA A 301 -39.49 38.66 22.17
C ALA A 301 -39.95 37.24 21.84
N LYS A 302 -40.86 36.72 22.65
CA LYS A 302 -41.66 35.53 22.36
C LYS A 302 -42.99 36.01 21.76
N ASP A 303 -43.67 35.18 20.98
CA ASP A 303 -44.93 34.52 21.41
C ASP A 303 -45.69 33.91 20.23
N ALA A 304 -46.50 32.89 20.56
CA ALA A 304 -47.60 32.27 19.80
C ALA A 304 -47.34 31.79 18.33
N GLY A 305 -47.86 30.66 17.87
CA GLY A 305 -48.92 29.81 18.42
C GLY A 305 -50.12 29.79 17.46
N GLY A 306 -50.21 28.76 16.62
CA GLY A 306 -51.28 28.65 15.61
C GLY A 306 -51.28 27.29 14.90
N SER A 307 -52.09 26.36 15.41
CA SER A 307 -52.38 25.07 14.76
C SER A 307 -53.73 25.17 14.05
N TRP A 308 -53.77 24.90 12.74
CA TRP A 308 -55.01 24.69 11.98
C TRP A 308 -54.86 23.48 11.06
N SER A 309 -55.88 22.63 11.05
CA SER A 309 -55.93 21.33 10.38
C SER A 309 -56.82 21.33 9.14
N SER A 310 -56.52 20.43 8.20
CA SER A 310 -57.47 19.74 7.30
C SER A 310 -58.40 20.55 6.38
N ARG A 311 -58.28 20.32 5.06
CA ARG A 311 -59.35 19.66 4.27
C ARG A 311 -58.88 19.16 2.90
N MET A 312 -59.62 18.18 2.37
CA MET A 312 -59.44 17.55 1.06
C MET A 312 -60.35 18.18 0.00
N ASP A 313 -59.90 18.22 -1.27
CA ASP A 313 -60.65 17.86 -2.49
C ASP A 313 -59.68 17.93 -3.72
N GLY A 314 -59.84 17.21 -4.84
CA GLY A 314 -60.82 16.14 -5.12
C GLY A 314 -61.36 16.04 -6.56
N THR A 315 -60.55 15.98 -7.62
CA THR A 315 -60.94 15.59 -9.01
C THR A 315 -59.70 15.10 -9.79
N LYS A 316 -59.62 13.98 -10.55
CA LYS A 316 -60.51 13.22 -11.48
C LYS A 316 -60.83 13.95 -12.79
N ASP A 317 -61.08 13.32 -13.95
CA ASP A 317 -60.90 11.96 -14.56
C ASP A 317 -61.11 12.20 -16.09
N ALA A 318 -60.60 11.48 -17.12
CA ALA A 318 -59.57 10.46 -17.33
C ALA A 318 -59.33 10.31 -18.88
N GLY A 319 -58.35 9.51 -19.38
CA GLY A 319 -58.11 9.38 -20.84
C GLY A 319 -57.24 8.19 -21.28
N ALA A 320 -57.85 7.05 -21.61
CA ALA A 320 -57.17 5.82 -22.03
C ALA A 320 -57.53 5.38 -23.46
N THR A 321 -56.61 4.67 -24.13
CA THR A 321 -56.77 3.44 -24.95
C THR A 321 -55.87 3.42 -26.19
N ARG A 322 -55.08 2.34 -26.35
CA ARG A 322 -55.36 1.24 -27.30
C ARG A 322 -54.37 0.08 -27.13
N LEU A 323 -54.80 -1.08 -27.63
CA LEU A 323 -54.21 -2.41 -27.43
C LEU A 323 -53.18 -2.77 -28.52
N ALA A 324 -52.21 -3.61 -28.19
CA ALA A 324 -51.90 -4.85 -28.92
C ALA A 324 -50.87 -5.68 -28.14
N ASP A 325 -51.20 -6.95 -27.90
CA ASP A 325 -50.26 -7.97 -27.45
C ASP A 325 -49.37 -8.41 -28.62
N ASP A 326 -48.08 -8.68 -28.36
CA ASP A 326 -47.51 -9.96 -28.81
C ASP A 326 -46.32 -10.35 -27.91
N ALA A 327 -46.20 -11.64 -27.59
CA ALA A 327 -45.31 -12.14 -26.55
C ALA A 327 -44.44 -13.29 -27.06
N SER A 328 -43.25 -12.98 -27.60
CA SER A 328 -42.24 -14.02 -27.88
C SER A 328 -40.81 -13.51 -28.07
N GLN A 329 -40.13 -13.09 -26.99
CA GLN A 329 -38.69 -13.40 -26.81
C GLN A 329 -38.22 -13.15 -25.38
N ALA A 330 -38.21 -14.21 -24.56
CA ALA A 330 -37.48 -14.23 -23.30
C ALA A 330 -36.01 -14.57 -23.58
N CYS A 331 -35.13 -13.56 -23.55
CA CYS A 331 -33.69 -13.78 -23.37
C CYS A 331 -33.03 -12.60 -22.65
N SER A 332 -32.60 -12.85 -21.42
CA SER A 332 -31.42 -12.26 -20.77
C SER A 332 -31.12 -10.77 -21.02
N SER A 333 -31.76 -9.89 -20.24
CA SER A 333 -31.17 -8.58 -19.91
C SER A 333 -31.34 -8.27 -18.43
N VAL A 334 -30.30 -8.58 -17.64
CA VAL A 334 -30.10 -7.93 -16.33
C VAL A 334 -29.85 -6.46 -16.63
N GLY A 335 -30.77 -5.59 -16.22
CA GLY A 335 -30.72 -4.17 -16.53
C GLY A 335 -29.45 -3.53 -15.98
N THR A 336 -28.55 -3.11 -16.87
CA THR A 336 -27.42 -2.25 -16.52
C THR A 336 -27.96 -0.83 -16.33
N SER A 337 -27.69 -0.21 -15.17
CA SER A 337 -28.22 1.11 -14.84
C SER A 337 -27.54 2.22 -15.66
N THR A 338 -28.15 2.54 -16.80
CA THR A 338 -27.74 3.68 -17.65
C THR A 338 -28.11 5.03 -17.05
N PHE A 339 -28.97 5.07 -16.02
CA PHE A 339 -29.55 6.29 -15.44
C PHE A 339 -28.85 6.85 -14.19
N GLU A 340 -27.82 6.18 -13.64
CA GLU A 340 -27.15 6.61 -12.40
C GLU A 340 -25.88 7.47 -12.63
N GLN A 341 -25.32 7.45 -13.85
CA GLN A 341 -24.01 8.06 -14.11
C GLN A 341 -24.05 9.60 -14.06
N GLU A 342 -25.11 10.25 -14.55
CA GLU A 342 -25.21 11.72 -14.59
C GLU A 342 -25.23 12.39 -13.20
N LYS A 343 -25.66 11.67 -12.17
CA LYS A 343 -25.72 12.17 -10.79
C LYS A 343 -24.39 12.08 -10.04
N THR A 344 -23.44 11.28 -10.52
CA THR A 344 -22.17 11.02 -9.84
C THR A 344 -21.40 12.34 -9.61
N VAL A 345 -20.97 12.55 -8.37
CA VAL A 345 -20.07 13.65 -7.97
C VAL A 345 -18.76 13.05 -7.48
N PHE A 346 -17.65 13.37 -8.14
CA PHE A 346 -16.33 13.02 -7.61
C PHE A 346 -15.84 14.09 -6.64
N ALA A 347 -15.39 13.67 -5.46
CA ALA A 347 -14.84 14.55 -4.43
C ALA A 347 -13.36 14.22 -4.20
N VAL A 348 -12.47 15.04 -4.77
CA VAL A 348 -11.03 14.79 -4.77
C VAL A 348 -10.38 15.36 -3.53
N ILE A 349 -9.59 14.56 -2.81
CA ILE A 349 -8.93 14.91 -1.54
C ILE A 349 -7.45 14.47 -1.55
N ASP A 350 -6.60 15.31 -0.96
CA ASP A 350 -5.23 14.97 -0.52
C ASP A 350 -4.98 15.66 0.84
N PHE A 351 -4.80 14.91 1.94
CA PHE A 351 -4.65 15.52 3.27
C PHE A 351 -3.20 15.89 3.58
N GLU A 352 -2.97 17.13 4.02
CA GLU A 352 -1.73 17.44 4.74
C GLU A 352 -1.85 17.08 6.21
N ALA A 353 -0.77 16.57 6.80
CA ALA A 353 -0.73 16.14 8.20
C ALA A 353 0.62 16.46 8.87
N THR A 354 0.60 16.53 10.20
CA THR A 354 1.79 16.75 11.03
C THR A 354 2.91 15.75 10.68
N CYS A 355 4.09 16.25 10.33
CA CYS A 355 5.25 15.44 9.97
C CYS A 355 6.56 16.01 10.52
N ASP A 356 7.65 15.24 10.47
CA ASP A 356 8.98 15.59 10.98
C ASP A 356 10.01 14.66 10.33
N ASP A 357 11.21 15.17 10.04
CA ASP A 357 12.30 14.46 9.34
C ASP A 357 13.22 13.67 10.28
N GLN A 358 13.21 13.99 11.57
CA GLN A 358 14.10 13.41 12.58
C GLN A 358 13.36 12.40 13.49
N LYS A 359 12.09 12.67 13.80
CA LYS A 359 11.26 11.81 14.66
C LYS A 359 9.98 11.38 13.94
N LYS A 360 9.53 10.16 14.22
CA LYS A 360 8.19 9.73 13.80
C LYS A 360 7.13 10.37 14.70
N ILE A 361 6.31 11.25 14.15
CA ILE A 361 5.14 11.81 14.83
C ILE A 361 4.08 10.70 15.05
N TYR A 362 3.59 10.58 16.29
CA TYR A 362 2.48 9.70 16.66
C TYR A 362 1.70 10.28 17.86
N PRO A 363 0.35 10.42 17.78
CA PRO A 363 -0.45 10.28 16.56
C PRO A 363 0.01 11.31 15.52
N GLN A 364 -0.19 10.98 14.25
CA GLN A 364 -0.20 11.96 13.17
C GLN A 364 -1.60 12.60 13.15
N GLU A 365 -1.68 13.88 12.81
CA GLU A 365 -2.90 14.69 12.86
C GLU A 365 -3.02 15.47 11.55
N ILE A 366 -4.18 15.45 10.90
CA ILE A 366 -4.51 16.25 9.70
C ILE A 366 -4.40 17.74 10.07
N ILE A 367 -3.84 18.54 9.16
CA ILE A 367 -3.65 19.99 9.28
C ILE A 367 -4.20 20.79 8.08
N GLU A 368 -4.49 20.14 6.94
CA GLU A 368 -5.31 20.71 5.86
C GLU A 368 -6.30 19.66 5.37
N PHE A 369 -7.56 20.07 5.20
CA PHE A 369 -8.67 19.25 4.71
C PHE A 369 -9.24 19.90 3.43
N PRO A 370 -8.67 19.58 2.25
CA PRO A 370 -9.14 20.07 0.97
C PRO A 370 -10.15 19.11 0.33
N ILE A 371 -11.06 19.64 -0.48
CA ILE A 371 -11.95 18.88 -1.37
C ILE A 371 -12.16 19.67 -2.66
N VAL A 372 -11.94 19.05 -3.82
CA VAL A 372 -12.32 19.60 -5.14
C VAL A 372 -13.48 18.76 -5.70
N PHE A 373 -14.59 19.40 -6.07
CA PHE A 373 -15.79 18.71 -6.53
C PHE A 373 -15.91 18.72 -8.05
N LEU A 374 -16.10 17.54 -8.66
CA LEU A 374 -16.26 17.35 -10.10
C LEU A 374 -17.58 16.65 -10.42
N ASP A 375 -18.11 16.89 -11.62
CA ASP A 375 -19.18 16.08 -12.18
C ASP A 375 -18.68 14.71 -12.69
N ALA A 376 -19.63 13.88 -13.15
CA ALA A 376 -19.37 12.57 -13.71
C ALA A 376 -18.41 12.56 -14.92
N SER A 377 -18.28 13.68 -15.65
CA SER A 377 -17.35 13.84 -16.78
C SER A 377 -15.95 14.32 -16.35
N GLY A 378 -15.75 14.58 -15.06
CA GLY A 378 -14.51 15.09 -14.50
C GLY A 378 -14.32 16.59 -14.69
N GLN A 379 -15.35 17.35 -15.07
CA GLN A 379 -15.27 18.81 -15.04
C GLN A 379 -15.55 19.33 -13.62
N PRO A 380 -14.89 20.41 -13.18
CA PRO A 380 -15.23 21.06 -11.92
C PRO A 380 -16.71 21.45 -11.88
N LEU A 381 -17.39 21.05 -10.80
CA LEU A 381 -18.64 21.71 -10.42
C LEU A 381 -18.35 23.19 -10.21
N ARG A 382 -19.35 24.04 -10.38
CA ARG A 382 -19.21 25.49 -10.22
C ARG A 382 -20.17 26.01 -9.16
N ASP A 383 -19.74 27.04 -8.45
CA ASP A 383 -20.58 27.78 -7.51
C ASP A 383 -21.55 28.75 -8.24
N ALA A 384 -22.22 29.62 -7.48
CA ALA A 384 -23.16 30.59 -8.04
C ALA A 384 -22.46 31.76 -8.77
N GLN A 385 -21.15 31.92 -8.61
CA GLN A 385 -20.31 32.92 -9.25
C GLN A 385 -19.67 32.36 -10.53
N GLY A 386 -19.70 31.04 -10.72
CA GLY A 386 -19.09 30.34 -11.84
C GLY A 386 -17.69 29.82 -11.53
N GLU A 387 -17.17 29.98 -10.32
CA GLU A 387 -15.84 29.50 -9.94
C GLU A 387 -15.85 28.00 -9.60
N PRO A 388 -14.71 27.29 -9.74
CA PRO A 388 -14.61 25.88 -9.35
C PRO A 388 -15.04 25.65 -7.90
N LEU A 389 -15.98 24.73 -7.70
CA LEU A 389 -16.49 24.38 -6.39
C LEU A 389 -15.45 23.53 -5.66
N GLU A 390 -14.82 24.14 -4.67
CA GLU A 390 -13.79 23.54 -3.83
C GLU A 390 -13.89 24.06 -2.39
N GLN A 391 -13.37 23.29 -1.46
CA GLN A 391 -13.21 23.66 -0.06
C GLN A 391 -11.75 23.44 0.31
N SER A 392 -11.12 24.38 0.99
CA SER A 392 -9.86 24.10 1.71
C SER A 392 -9.92 24.75 3.07
N VAL A 393 -9.78 23.94 4.11
CA VAL A 393 -9.77 24.40 5.50
C VAL A 393 -8.56 23.83 6.22
N PHE A 394 -7.89 24.66 7.01
CA PHE A 394 -6.90 24.18 7.96
C PHE A 394 -7.58 23.43 9.11
N VAL A 395 -6.80 22.55 9.75
CA VAL A 395 -7.26 21.76 10.88
C VAL A 395 -6.26 21.94 12.03
N ARG A 396 -6.76 22.26 13.23
CA ARG A 396 -5.91 22.41 14.42
C ARG A 396 -5.55 21.04 15.03
N PRO A 397 -4.25 20.66 15.06
CA PRO A 397 -3.82 19.47 15.79
C PRO A 397 -3.96 19.70 17.30
N THR A 398 -4.38 18.66 18.03
CA THR A 398 -4.72 18.73 19.45
C THR A 398 -3.72 18.01 20.36
N ARG A 399 -2.89 17.10 19.82
CA ARG A 399 -1.87 16.37 20.60
C ARG A 399 -0.48 16.93 20.41
N GLN A 400 -0.15 17.33 19.19
CA GLN A 400 1.08 18.03 18.85
C GLN A 400 0.72 19.35 18.13
N PRO A 401 0.19 20.35 18.87
CA PRO A 401 -0.29 21.60 18.28
C PRO A 401 0.81 22.38 17.54
N THR A 402 2.07 22.25 17.98
CA THR A 402 3.23 22.89 17.35
C THR A 402 3.74 22.07 16.16
N LEU A 403 3.65 22.63 14.96
CA LEU A 403 4.21 22.07 13.73
C LEU A 403 5.74 22.05 13.79
N SER A 404 6.35 21.02 13.20
CA SER A 404 7.81 21.00 13.03
C SER A 404 8.23 21.95 11.91
N MET A 405 9.48 22.44 11.97
CA MET A 405 10.06 23.24 10.88
C MET A 405 10.12 22.46 9.55
N PHE A 406 10.21 21.13 9.60
CA PHE A 406 10.11 20.29 8.40
C PHE A 406 8.69 20.34 7.82
N CYS A 407 7.67 20.16 8.65
CA CYS A 407 6.26 20.22 8.25
C CYS A 407 5.93 21.55 7.59
N THR A 408 6.26 22.68 8.23
CA THR A 408 6.02 24.01 7.67
C THR A 408 6.74 24.26 6.34
N LYS A 409 7.95 23.73 6.17
CA LYS A 409 8.70 23.85 4.90
C LYS A 409 8.15 22.94 3.81
N LEU A 410 7.70 21.74 4.17
CA LEU A 410 7.14 20.78 3.24
C LEU A 410 5.80 21.29 2.72
N THR A 411 4.87 21.62 3.62
CA THR A 411 3.46 21.86 3.26
C THR A 411 3.11 23.33 2.98
N SER A 412 4.05 24.24 3.24
CA SER A 412 3.86 25.70 3.33
C SER A 412 2.92 26.19 4.45
N ILE A 413 2.31 25.28 5.23
CA ILE A 413 1.38 25.60 6.32
C ILE A 413 2.16 26.08 7.54
N ARG A 414 1.84 27.28 8.02
CA ARG A 414 2.52 27.94 9.14
C ARG A 414 1.78 27.69 10.44
N GLN A 415 2.47 27.88 11.57
CA GLN A 415 1.87 27.70 12.89
C GLN A 415 0.57 28.49 13.09
N HIS A 416 0.52 29.76 12.65
CA HIS A 416 -0.70 30.58 12.77
C HIS A 416 -1.91 30.04 11.99
N ASP A 417 -1.68 29.26 10.93
CA ASP A 417 -2.74 28.73 10.07
C ASP A 417 -3.52 27.64 10.80
N VAL A 418 -2.83 26.88 11.66
CA VAL A 418 -3.43 25.79 12.47
C VAL A 418 -3.82 26.25 13.87
N ASP A 419 -3.21 27.30 14.44
CA ASP A 419 -3.58 27.83 15.76
C ASP A 419 -5.02 28.40 15.76
N GLU A 420 -5.35 29.17 14.71
CA GLU A 420 -6.66 29.79 14.51
C GLU A 420 -7.72 28.83 13.93
N ALA A 421 -7.31 27.64 13.49
CA ALA A 421 -8.19 26.67 12.84
C ALA A 421 -9.16 25.94 13.80
N ASP A 422 -10.21 25.39 13.20
CA ASP A 422 -11.12 24.44 13.84
C ASP A 422 -10.46 23.06 14.02
N THR A 423 -10.90 22.30 15.02
CA THR A 423 -10.44 20.92 15.24
C THR A 423 -11.08 19.95 14.25
N LEU A 424 -10.48 18.78 14.02
CA LEU A 424 -10.99 17.78 13.07
C LEU A 424 -12.48 17.42 13.26
N PRO A 425 -13.02 17.23 14.49
CA PRO A 425 -14.46 17.00 14.69
C PRO A 425 -15.34 18.11 14.09
N GLN A 426 -14.96 19.37 14.27
CA GLN A 426 -15.70 20.54 13.78
C GLN A 426 -15.60 20.65 12.25
N VAL A 427 -14.41 20.41 11.70
CA VAL A 427 -14.17 20.39 10.24
C VAL A 427 -14.98 19.29 9.55
N LEU A 428 -15.05 18.10 10.14
CA LEU A 428 -15.88 17.00 9.63
C LEU A 428 -17.37 17.35 9.70
N GLU A 429 -17.84 17.97 10.78
CA GLU A 429 -19.24 18.40 10.90
C GLU A 429 -19.61 19.50 9.88
N ALA A 430 -18.72 20.47 9.66
CA ALA A 430 -18.90 21.51 8.64
C ALA A 430 -18.94 20.92 7.22
N THR A 431 -18.04 19.97 6.94
CA THR A 431 -17.96 19.25 5.66
C THR A 431 -19.20 18.38 5.42
N ASP A 432 -19.71 17.70 6.44
CA ASP A 432 -20.94 16.89 6.36
C ASP A 432 -22.16 17.74 6.01
N ARG A 433 -22.30 18.92 6.64
CA ARG A 433 -23.35 19.90 6.30
C ARG A 433 -23.20 20.42 4.87
N PHE A 434 -21.98 20.75 4.44
CA PHE A 434 -21.73 21.26 3.09
C PHE A 434 -22.07 20.23 2.02
N ILE A 435 -21.58 18.99 2.15
CA ILE A 435 -21.84 17.89 1.23
C ILE A 435 -23.34 17.58 1.16
N THR A 436 -24.02 17.53 2.31
CA THR A 436 -25.48 17.29 2.37
C THR A 436 -26.25 18.38 1.62
N GLN A 437 -25.88 19.65 1.78
CA GLN A 437 -26.52 20.76 1.05
C GLN A 437 -26.21 20.74 -0.45
N LEU A 438 -24.97 20.41 -0.84
CA LEU A 438 -24.56 20.27 -2.24
C LEU A 438 -25.38 19.18 -2.95
N LEU A 439 -25.47 18.00 -2.35
CA LEU A 439 -26.19 16.86 -2.92
C LEU A 439 -27.70 17.12 -2.95
N HIS A 440 -28.27 17.70 -1.89
CA HIS A 440 -29.69 18.08 -1.88
C HIS A 440 -30.05 19.06 -2.99
N LYS A 441 -29.24 20.11 -3.23
CA LYS A 441 -29.42 21.06 -4.34
C LYS A 441 -29.34 20.40 -5.73
N ARG A 442 -28.69 19.24 -5.84
CA ARG A 442 -28.53 18.47 -7.10
C ARG A 442 -29.59 17.36 -7.28
N GLY A 443 -30.47 17.14 -6.30
CA GLY A 443 -31.38 15.98 -6.32
C GLY A 443 -30.65 14.64 -6.19
N SER A 444 -29.53 14.65 -5.47
CA SER A 444 -28.61 13.53 -5.23
C SER A 444 -28.57 13.13 -3.75
N THR A 445 -28.09 11.92 -3.47
CA THR A 445 -27.89 11.39 -2.11
C THR A 445 -26.40 11.20 -1.80
N THR A 446 -26.08 10.82 -0.57
CA THR A 446 -24.70 10.45 -0.16
C THR A 446 -24.16 9.19 -0.83
N ASP A 447 -24.96 8.48 -1.62
CA ASP A 447 -24.49 7.35 -2.44
C ASP A 447 -24.02 7.80 -3.84
N ASP A 448 -24.41 9.00 -4.28
CA ASP A 448 -23.97 9.62 -5.55
C ASP A 448 -22.58 10.29 -5.44
N ILE A 449 -22.05 10.49 -4.23
CA ILE A 449 -20.72 11.09 -4.01
C ILE A 449 -19.65 10.01 -3.85
N VAL A 450 -18.57 10.13 -4.62
CA VAL A 450 -17.44 9.18 -4.62
C VAL A 450 -16.14 9.92 -4.37
N PHE A 451 -15.45 9.58 -3.29
CA PHE A 451 -14.17 10.21 -2.96
C PHE A 451 -13.03 9.69 -3.84
N VAL A 452 -12.05 10.55 -4.10
CA VAL A 452 -10.94 10.27 -5.02
C VAL A 452 -9.63 10.75 -4.41
N THR A 453 -8.59 9.90 -4.37
CA THR A 453 -7.32 10.17 -3.66
C THR A 453 -6.10 9.69 -4.46
N CYS A 454 -4.91 10.25 -4.18
CA CYS A 454 -3.63 9.83 -4.79
C CYS A 454 -2.92 8.72 -4.01
N GLY A 455 -3.64 7.63 -3.78
CA GLY A 455 -3.17 6.52 -2.95
C GLY A 455 -4.28 6.07 -2.00
N ASP A 456 -3.93 5.19 -1.08
CA ASP A 456 -4.85 4.75 -0.03
C ASP A 456 -4.57 5.44 1.32
N TRP A 457 -3.55 6.31 1.42
CA TRP A 457 -3.11 6.81 2.71
C TRP A 457 -4.21 7.64 3.41
N ASP A 458 -4.85 8.56 2.71
CA ASP A 458 -5.86 9.48 3.24
C ASP A 458 -7.03 8.76 3.93
N LEU A 459 -7.72 7.92 3.16
CA LEU A 459 -9.01 7.32 3.54
C LEU A 459 -8.91 5.87 4.02
N ARG A 460 -7.80 5.15 3.79
CA ARG A 460 -7.51 3.86 4.46
C ARG A 460 -6.74 4.04 5.75
N THR A 461 -5.92 5.10 5.87
CA THR A 461 -4.90 5.21 6.93
C THR A 461 -5.05 6.45 7.79
N MET A 462 -5.09 7.65 7.22
CA MET A 462 -4.92 8.89 7.97
C MET A 462 -6.19 9.25 8.73
N LEU A 463 -7.28 9.54 8.02
CA LEU A 463 -8.55 9.93 8.62
C LEU A 463 -9.14 8.83 9.53
N PRO A 464 -9.16 7.52 9.15
CA PRO A 464 -9.63 6.47 10.05
C PRO A 464 -8.84 6.37 11.36
N LYS A 465 -7.51 6.55 11.33
CA LYS A 465 -6.68 6.49 12.55
C LYS A 465 -6.90 7.69 13.45
N GLN A 466 -6.99 8.90 12.89
CA GLN A 466 -7.25 10.08 13.71
C GLN A 466 -8.66 10.03 14.30
N CYS A 467 -9.67 9.63 13.52
CA CYS A 467 -11.01 9.39 14.06
C CYS A 467 -11.02 8.32 15.17
N GLN A 468 -10.32 7.20 15.00
CA GLN A 468 -10.18 6.18 16.04
C GLN A 468 -9.52 6.73 17.31
N PHE A 469 -8.44 7.50 17.14
CA PHE A 469 -7.63 8.02 18.24
C PHE A 469 -8.32 9.16 19.01
N GLU A 470 -9.08 10.02 18.33
CA GLU A 470 -9.87 11.10 18.92
C GLU A 470 -11.30 10.69 19.30
N SER A 471 -11.67 9.41 19.09
CA SER A 471 -13.04 8.88 19.32
C SER A 471 -14.13 9.58 18.49
N ILE A 472 -13.78 10.04 17.28
CA ILE A 472 -14.69 10.65 16.32
C ILE A 472 -15.42 9.56 15.53
N LYS A 473 -16.73 9.74 15.32
CA LYS A 473 -17.53 8.89 14.44
C LYS A 473 -17.10 9.08 12.98
N TYR A 474 -16.41 8.09 12.41
CA TYR A 474 -15.99 8.10 11.00
C TYR A 474 -17.21 8.13 10.05
N PRO A 475 -17.40 9.19 9.22
CA PRO A 475 -18.54 9.30 8.30
C PRO A 475 -18.57 8.17 7.28
N LYS A 476 -19.79 7.71 6.91
CA LYS A 476 -19.95 6.51 6.08
C LYS A 476 -19.44 6.70 4.64
N TYR A 477 -19.63 7.87 4.05
CA TYR A 477 -19.22 8.14 2.66
C TYR A 477 -17.70 8.11 2.46
N PHE A 478 -16.90 8.51 3.48
CA PHE A 478 -15.44 8.38 3.42
C PHE A 478 -14.93 6.92 3.44
N ARG A 479 -15.78 5.95 3.79
CA ARG A 479 -15.41 4.52 3.74
C ARG A 479 -15.22 4.01 2.31
N ARG A 480 -15.69 4.73 1.30
CA ARG A 480 -15.62 4.33 -0.11
C ARG A 480 -14.87 5.37 -0.94
N TRP A 481 -13.83 4.95 -1.66
CA TRP A 481 -13.03 5.86 -2.49
C TRP A 481 -12.38 5.17 -3.69
N ILE A 482 -12.03 5.97 -4.70
CA ILE A 482 -11.19 5.59 -5.84
C ILE A 482 -9.78 6.09 -5.58
N ASN A 483 -8.80 5.18 -5.64
CA ASN A 483 -7.39 5.55 -5.68
C ASN A 483 -6.99 5.71 -7.15
N VAL A 484 -6.68 6.93 -7.60
CA VAL A 484 -6.44 7.24 -9.03
C VAL A 484 -5.27 6.47 -9.65
N LYS A 485 -4.38 5.91 -8.83
CA LYS A 485 -3.25 5.09 -9.29
C LYS A 485 -3.71 3.82 -10.01
N LYS A 486 -4.82 3.20 -9.58
CA LYS A 486 -5.36 1.98 -10.19
C LYS A 486 -5.87 2.21 -11.63
N PRO A 487 -6.77 3.17 -11.91
CA PRO A 487 -7.18 3.47 -13.28
C PRO A 487 -6.04 4.03 -14.13
N PHE A 488 -5.07 4.76 -13.54
CA PHE A 488 -3.84 5.17 -14.23
C PHE A 488 -3.01 3.96 -14.71
N GLU A 489 -2.69 3.03 -13.81
CA GLU A 489 -1.94 1.81 -14.14
C GLU A 489 -2.65 0.97 -15.18
N THR A 490 -3.98 0.87 -15.08
CA THR A 490 -4.82 0.12 -16.01
C THR A 490 -4.87 0.75 -17.40
N LEU A 491 -5.04 2.08 -17.49
CA LEU A 491 -5.21 2.78 -18.77
C LEU A 491 -3.89 2.94 -19.54
N TYR A 492 -2.83 3.32 -18.85
CA TYR A 492 -1.55 3.68 -19.48
C TYR A 492 -0.50 2.55 -19.42
N THR A 493 -0.87 1.38 -18.90
CA THR A 493 0.01 0.20 -18.71
C THR A 493 1.37 0.54 -18.08
N GLN A 494 1.36 1.49 -17.14
CA GLN A 494 2.54 2.05 -16.49
C GLN A 494 2.32 2.16 -14.98
N LYS A 495 3.29 1.66 -14.20
CA LYS A 495 3.32 1.80 -12.74
C LYS A 495 3.10 3.25 -12.30
N ALA A 496 2.16 3.48 -11.39
CA ALA A 496 1.86 4.80 -10.85
C ALA A 496 2.91 5.22 -9.80
N GLY A 497 3.30 6.49 -9.82
CA GLY A 497 4.17 7.10 -8.82
C GLY A 497 3.38 7.90 -7.77
N GLY A 498 3.97 8.98 -7.28
CA GLY A 498 3.22 10.09 -6.66
C GLY A 498 2.44 10.90 -7.72
N MET A 499 1.62 11.85 -7.26
CA MET A 499 0.83 12.74 -8.14
C MET A 499 1.73 13.42 -9.19
N GLU A 500 2.82 14.04 -8.75
CA GLU A 500 3.77 14.75 -9.61
C GLU A 500 4.41 13.84 -10.68
N ASN A 501 4.70 12.58 -10.34
CA ASN A 501 5.22 11.60 -11.29
C ASN A 501 4.18 11.21 -12.36
N MET A 502 2.91 11.04 -11.96
CA MET A 502 1.83 10.75 -12.91
C MET A 502 1.56 11.95 -13.83
N LEU A 503 1.61 13.19 -13.32
CA LEU A 503 1.53 14.39 -14.16
C LEU A 503 2.67 14.42 -15.20
N LYS A 504 3.92 14.21 -14.76
CA LYS A 504 5.11 14.17 -15.63
C LYS A 504 4.96 13.14 -16.75
N LYS A 505 4.49 11.93 -16.44
CA LYS A 505 4.24 10.85 -17.41
C LYS A 505 3.20 11.21 -18.48
N LEU A 506 2.21 12.03 -18.14
CA LEU A 506 1.17 12.50 -19.06
C LEU A 506 1.48 13.87 -19.69
N ASN A 507 2.70 14.39 -19.50
CA ASN A 507 3.13 15.73 -19.90
C ASN A 507 2.17 16.85 -19.41
N LEU A 508 1.59 16.66 -18.22
CA LEU A 508 0.75 17.65 -17.56
C LEU A 508 1.59 18.52 -16.63
N LYS A 509 1.36 19.83 -16.67
CA LYS A 509 2.01 20.79 -15.77
C LYS A 509 1.39 20.70 -14.37
N LEU A 510 2.25 20.62 -13.34
CA LEU A 510 1.86 20.86 -11.95
C LEU A 510 1.53 22.34 -11.77
N GLU A 511 0.35 22.63 -11.23
CA GLU A 511 -0.08 23.98 -10.87
C GLU A 511 -0.14 24.13 -9.35
N GLY A 512 0.23 25.31 -8.84
CA GLY A 512 0.29 25.58 -7.41
C GLY A 512 1.56 25.04 -6.75
N THR A 513 1.48 24.78 -5.45
CA THR A 513 2.60 24.31 -4.60
C THR A 513 2.42 22.83 -4.28
N HIS A 514 3.42 21.99 -4.58
CA HIS A 514 3.35 20.58 -4.19
C HIS A 514 3.41 20.43 -2.66
N HIS A 515 2.68 19.47 -2.10
CA HIS A 515 2.39 19.32 -0.66
C HIS A 515 1.56 20.47 -0.07
N ARG A 516 0.85 21.21 -0.92
CA ARG A 516 -0.27 22.03 -0.48
C ARG A 516 -1.54 21.29 -0.87
N GLY A 517 -2.32 20.83 0.11
CA GLY A 517 -3.36 19.82 -0.12
C GLY A 517 -4.41 20.25 -1.15
N ILE A 518 -4.78 21.53 -1.20
CA ILE A 518 -5.72 22.04 -2.22
C ILE A 518 -5.12 22.04 -3.63
N ASP A 519 -3.84 22.37 -3.78
CA ASP A 519 -3.16 22.36 -5.08
C ASP A 519 -2.92 20.91 -5.54
N ASP A 520 -2.53 20.01 -4.64
CA ASP A 520 -2.40 18.59 -4.95
C ASP A 520 -3.77 17.99 -5.31
N SER A 521 -4.85 18.34 -4.59
CA SER A 521 -6.23 17.94 -4.92
C SER A 521 -6.67 18.44 -6.32
N ARG A 522 -6.36 19.68 -6.69
CA ARG A 522 -6.62 20.22 -8.05
C ARG A 522 -5.83 19.48 -9.13
N ASN A 523 -4.59 19.09 -8.84
CA ASN A 523 -3.79 18.30 -9.79
C ASN A 523 -4.25 16.83 -9.89
N ILE A 524 -4.76 16.22 -8.80
CA ILE A 524 -5.43 14.91 -8.85
C ILE A 524 -6.73 14.99 -9.64
N ALA A 525 -7.51 16.06 -9.48
CA ALA A 525 -8.70 16.32 -10.30
C ALA A 525 -8.34 16.42 -11.79
N LYS A 526 -7.23 17.09 -12.12
CA LYS A 526 -6.69 17.17 -13.49
C LYS A 526 -6.29 15.79 -14.04
N LEU A 527 -5.68 14.92 -13.21
CA LEU A 527 -5.40 13.53 -13.56
C LEU A 527 -6.68 12.71 -13.80
N LEU A 528 -7.69 12.83 -12.91
CA LEU A 528 -8.96 12.12 -13.07
C LEU A 528 -9.68 12.53 -14.36
N ARG A 529 -9.75 13.83 -14.65
CA ARG A 529 -10.31 14.36 -15.90
C ARG A 529 -9.56 13.81 -17.12
N LYS A 530 -8.23 13.75 -17.06
CA LYS A 530 -7.40 13.18 -18.15
C LYS A 530 -7.66 11.68 -18.34
N LEU A 531 -7.82 10.90 -17.27
CA LEU A 531 -8.24 9.48 -17.36
C LEU A 531 -9.59 9.32 -18.06
N ILE A 532 -10.58 10.16 -17.74
CA ILE A 532 -11.91 10.13 -18.37
C ILE A 532 -11.82 10.50 -19.87
N GLN A 533 -11.05 11.55 -20.19
CA GLN A 533 -10.80 11.99 -21.56
C GLN A 533 -10.10 10.92 -22.41
N ASP A 534 -9.21 10.13 -21.82
CA ASP A 534 -8.45 9.08 -22.49
C ASP A 534 -9.17 7.71 -22.49
N GLY A 535 -10.47 7.67 -22.15
CA GLY A 535 -11.34 6.48 -22.32
C GLY A 535 -11.58 5.64 -21.06
N TYR A 536 -11.13 6.11 -19.89
CA TYR A 536 -11.46 5.51 -18.59
C TYR A 536 -12.72 6.17 -17.99
N HIS A 537 -13.85 5.96 -18.68
CA HIS A 537 -15.14 6.56 -18.34
C HIS A 537 -15.62 6.25 -16.92
N THR A 538 -16.56 7.07 -16.44
CA THR A 538 -17.22 7.03 -15.13
C THR A 538 -17.64 5.62 -14.72
N SER A 539 -18.25 4.85 -15.62
CA SER A 539 -18.66 3.46 -15.38
C SER A 539 -17.51 2.53 -14.96
N LYS A 540 -16.30 2.70 -15.52
CA LYS A 540 -15.09 1.96 -15.11
C LYS A 540 -14.48 2.53 -13.82
N LEU A 541 -14.55 3.85 -13.62
CA LEU A 541 -14.10 4.48 -12.38
C LEU A 541 -14.89 3.98 -11.16
N LEU A 542 -16.22 3.83 -11.29
CA LEU A 542 -17.06 3.30 -10.22
C LEU A 542 -16.74 1.83 -9.86
N GLN A 543 -16.22 1.05 -10.81
CA GLN A 543 -15.71 -0.32 -10.55
C GLN A 543 -14.37 -0.31 -9.77
N CYS A 544 -13.66 0.82 -9.70
CA CYS A 544 -12.42 0.97 -8.93
C CYS A 544 -12.65 1.36 -7.46
N ILE A 545 -13.90 1.53 -7.03
CA ILE A 545 -14.23 1.91 -5.65
C ILE A 545 -13.76 0.83 -4.67
N GLN A 546 -12.94 1.25 -3.71
CA GLN A 546 -12.49 0.46 -2.57
C GLN A 546 -13.40 0.72 -1.36
N ALA A 547 -13.38 -0.18 -0.37
CA ALA A 547 -14.13 -0.01 0.87
C ALA A 547 -13.32 -0.45 2.12
N ILE A 548 -13.72 0.06 3.30
CA ILE A 548 -13.29 -0.38 4.66
C ILE A 548 -14.45 -0.36 5.67
#